data_AF-A0A9R0ZN73-F1
#
_entry.id   AF-A0A9R0ZN73-F1
#
_cell.length_a   1.000
_cell.length_b   1.000
_cell.length_c   1.000
_cell.angle_alpha   90.00
_cell.angle_beta   90.00
_cell.angle_gamma   90.00
#
_symmetry.space_group_name_H-M   'P 1'
#
loop_
_entity.id
_entity.type
_entity.pdbx_description
1 polymer ?
#
loop_
_entity_poly.entity_id
_entity_poly.type
_entity_poly.pdbx_seq_one_letter_code
_entity_poly.pdbx_strand_id
1 'polypeptide(L)'
;MEEWVLRPPDSSNSTALDDILPCADAAATSEALRRSKEVNHQLVATLNDVLANVSNANAFPPGAGPPLNYNQSGPPVPLLCSPYRADLSDRPCAAGEVPAAFAPQAWRGHVCQVSGAPGQSQETCATPGRLTPSMYAQALAVANASAGLVDYGPALAELADCTFVRRTFEAVVADGCPGLRRHSGRVYRALAAVAVAVAAAVVAWVVHTRERRRRREAVRFRVSPYRLPIEDKSLLKSPRRPYRRAESGGLIGKGGW
;
A
#
# COMPACT_ATOMS: atom_id res chain seq x y z
N MET A 1 6.26 13.11 -21.24
CA MET A 1 5.55 12.64 -20.04
C MET A 1 4.82 11.32 -20.34
N GLU A 2 5.50 10.39 -21.01
CA GLU A 2 4.94 9.08 -21.41
C GLU A 2 5.90 7.93 -21.04
N GLU A 3 7.04 8.26 -20.41
CA GLU A 3 8.07 7.32 -19.93
C GLU A 3 7.58 6.42 -18.78
N TRP A 4 6.63 6.89 -17.98
CA TRP A 4 6.02 6.14 -16.87
C TRP A 4 5.09 5.01 -17.31
N VAL A 5 4.80 4.88 -18.62
CA VAL A 5 3.76 3.98 -19.16
C VAL A 5 4.29 3.06 -20.27
N LEU A 6 5.46 3.35 -20.86
CA LEU A 6 6.01 2.58 -21.98
C LEU A 6 7.47 2.16 -21.74
N ARG A 7 7.65 1.05 -21.01
CA ARG A 7 8.89 0.27 -20.97
C ARG A 7 8.53 -1.23 -20.83
N PRO A 8 9.25 -2.15 -21.52
CA PRO A 8 8.78 -3.53 -21.72
C PRO A 8 8.77 -4.39 -20.44
N PRO A 9 8.07 -5.54 -20.45
CA PRO A 9 7.75 -6.33 -19.24
C PRO A 9 8.95 -7.04 -18.58
N ASP A 10 10.16 -6.84 -19.09
CA ASP A 10 11.42 -7.48 -18.71
C ASP A 10 12.36 -6.59 -17.86
N SER A 11 12.01 -5.31 -17.62
CA SER A 11 12.79 -4.43 -16.72
C SER A 11 12.15 -4.24 -15.35
N SER A 12 12.60 -5.02 -14.37
CA SER A 12 12.24 -4.91 -12.94
C SER A 12 12.94 -3.74 -12.23
N ASN A 13 12.73 -2.51 -12.70
CA ASN A 13 13.30 -1.30 -12.11
C ASN A 13 12.18 -0.35 -11.63
N SER A 14 12.08 -0.25 -10.31
CA SER A 14 11.29 0.70 -9.49
C SER A 14 10.61 1.84 -10.26
N THR A 15 9.30 1.69 -10.48
CA THR A 15 8.42 2.82 -10.76
C THR A 15 8.09 3.57 -9.46
N ALA A 16 7.66 4.83 -9.57
CA ALA A 16 7.20 5.59 -8.40
C ALA A 16 5.95 5.00 -7.70
N LEU A 17 5.35 3.94 -8.26
CA LEU A 17 4.30 3.14 -7.62
C LEU A 17 4.89 2.00 -6.77
N ASP A 18 5.99 1.40 -7.22
CA ASP A 18 6.76 0.39 -6.45
C ASP A 18 7.44 1.02 -5.23
N ASP A 19 7.80 2.31 -5.29
CA ASP A 19 8.33 3.07 -4.14
C ASP A 19 7.26 3.34 -3.04
N ILE A 20 5.97 3.20 -3.35
CA ILE A 20 4.84 3.50 -2.45
C ILE A 20 4.17 2.23 -1.92
N LEU A 21 4.15 1.16 -2.73
CA LEU A 21 3.53 -0.11 -2.37
C LEU A 21 4.60 -1.10 -1.89
N PRO A 22 4.53 -1.64 -0.66
CA PRO A 22 5.49 -2.64 -0.16
C PRO A 22 5.18 -4.03 -0.76
N CYS A 23 5.28 -4.14 -2.08
CA CYS A 23 5.05 -5.37 -2.83
C CYS A 23 6.22 -6.33 -2.61
N ALA A 24 5.90 -7.59 -2.32
CA ALA A 24 6.87 -8.66 -2.51
C ALA A 24 7.00 -8.92 -4.01
N ASP A 25 8.17 -9.36 -4.48
CA ASP A 25 8.31 -9.80 -5.86
C ASP A 25 7.58 -11.15 -6.09
N ALA A 26 7.18 -11.40 -7.33
CA ALA A 26 6.47 -12.62 -7.72
C ALA A 26 7.23 -13.91 -7.37
N ALA A 27 8.57 -13.88 -7.34
CA ALA A 27 9.38 -15.04 -7.00
C ALA A 27 9.38 -15.30 -5.49
N ALA A 28 9.57 -14.27 -4.64
CA ALA A 28 9.38 -14.37 -3.20
C ALA A 28 7.96 -14.80 -2.82
N THR A 29 6.95 -14.27 -3.52
CA THR A 29 5.54 -14.58 -3.29
C THR A 29 5.21 -16.03 -3.65
N SER A 30 5.67 -16.51 -4.81
CA SER A 30 5.49 -17.91 -5.21
C SER A 30 6.29 -18.89 -4.34
N GLU A 31 7.50 -18.53 -3.89
CA GLU A 31 8.25 -19.29 -2.88
C GLU A 31 7.51 -19.31 -1.54
N ALA A 32 6.92 -18.19 -1.08
CA ALA A 32 6.12 -18.14 0.14
C ALA A 32 4.87 -19.04 0.04
N LEU A 33 4.17 -19.03 -1.11
CA LEU A 33 3.06 -19.94 -1.36
C LEU A 33 3.52 -21.40 -1.40
N ARG A 34 4.67 -21.69 -2.00
CA ARG A 34 5.27 -23.04 -2.03
C ARG A 34 5.65 -23.52 -0.61
N ARG A 35 6.18 -22.64 0.23
CA ARG A 35 6.46 -22.91 1.66
C ARG A 35 5.18 -23.12 2.45
N SER A 36 4.11 -22.37 2.17
CA SER A 36 2.78 -22.60 2.74
C SER A 36 2.26 -24.00 2.39
N LYS A 37 2.37 -24.43 1.11
CA LYS A 37 2.02 -25.79 0.69
C LYS A 37 2.82 -26.86 1.44
N GLU A 38 4.14 -26.68 1.56
CA GLU A 38 5.04 -27.60 2.28
C GLU A 38 4.66 -27.72 3.77
N VAL A 39 4.48 -26.59 4.47
CA VAL A 39 4.07 -26.58 5.88
C VAL A 39 2.72 -27.27 6.06
N ASN A 40 1.75 -27.02 5.16
CA ASN A 40 0.46 -27.71 5.21
C ASN A 40 0.59 -29.23 5.00
N HIS A 41 1.40 -29.67 4.02
CA HIS A 41 1.67 -31.08 3.78
C HIS A 41 2.29 -31.76 5.02
N GLN A 42 3.34 -31.17 5.60
CA GLN A 42 4.01 -31.68 6.80
C GLN A 42 3.09 -31.72 8.03
N LEU A 43 2.27 -30.69 8.23
CA LEU A 43 1.35 -30.59 9.36
C LEU A 43 0.28 -31.68 9.30
N VAL A 44 -0.33 -31.89 8.12
CA VAL A 44 -1.33 -32.95 7.92
C VAL A 44 -0.68 -34.33 7.99
N ALA A 45 0.52 -34.53 7.43
CA ALA A 45 1.25 -35.79 7.53
C ALA A 45 1.57 -36.15 8.99
N THR A 46 2.01 -35.18 9.79
CA THR A 46 2.30 -35.39 11.22
C THR A 46 1.03 -35.73 12.01
N LEU A 47 -0.08 -35.05 11.75
CA LEU A 47 -1.37 -35.40 12.38
C LEU A 47 -1.82 -36.82 11.98
N ASN A 48 -1.70 -37.17 10.71
CA ASN A 48 -2.10 -38.49 10.22
C ASN A 48 -1.23 -39.60 10.80
N ASP A 49 0.06 -39.37 11.01
CA ASP A 49 0.95 -40.32 11.69
C ASP A 49 0.53 -40.53 13.15
N VAL A 50 0.20 -39.46 13.88
CA VAL A 50 -0.35 -39.55 15.25
C VAL A 50 -1.71 -40.28 15.27
N LEU A 51 -2.61 -39.98 14.33
CA LEU A 51 -3.90 -40.66 14.23
C LEU A 51 -3.74 -42.15 13.91
N ALA A 52 -2.84 -42.51 12.98
CA ALA A 52 -2.57 -43.89 12.60
C ALA A 52 -1.86 -44.68 13.72
N ASN A 53 -0.73 -44.16 14.21
CA ASN A 53 0.18 -44.86 15.12
C ASN A 53 -0.17 -44.72 16.60
N VAL A 54 -1.01 -43.76 16.98
CA VAL A 54 -1.45 -43.55 18.37
C VAL A 54 -2.95 -43.85 18.51
N SER A 55 -3.82 -43.15 17.80
CA SER A 55 -5.29 -43.30 17.96
C SER A 55 -5.84 -44.61 17.41
N ASN A 56 -5.36 -45.04 16.24
CA ASN A 56 -5.86 -46.20 15.52
C ASN A 56 -5.04 -47.48 15.77
N ALA A 57 -3.79 -47.36 16.23
CA ALA A 57 -2.93 -48.50 16.54
C ALA A 57 -3.39 -49.22 17.83
N ASN A 58 -4.03 -50.38 17.67
CA ASN A 58 -4.48 -51.25 18.77
C ASN A 58 -3.32 -52.01 19.47
N ALA A 59 -2.16 -51.35 19.64
CA ALA A 59 -0.88 -51.99 19.89
C ALA A 59 -0.22 -51.61 21.25
N PHE A 60 -0.79 -50.67 22.00
CA PHE A 60 -0.21 -50.25 23.27
C PHE A 60 -0.57 -51.24 24.39
N PRO A 61 0.42 -51.78 25.14
CA PRO A 61 0.15 -52.71 26.23
C PRO A 61 -0.57 -51.99 27.38
N PRO A 62 -1.40 -52.69 28.17
CA PRO A 62 -2.24 -52.10 29.23
C PRO A 62 -1.49 -51.48 30.42
N GLY A 63 -0.15 -51.42 30.37
CA GLY A 63 0.73 -50.75 31.33
C GLY A 63 1.46 -49.52 30.78
N ALA A 64 1.14 -49.04 29.58
CA ALA A 64 1.68 -47.77 29.09
C ALA A 64 1.24 -46.60 30.01
N GLY A 65 2.04 -45.55 30.09
CA GLY A 65 1.63 -44.31 30.76
C GLY A 65 0.67 -43.48 29.89
N PRO A 66 -0.08 -42.52 30.46
CA PRO A 66 -0.74 -41.49 29.67
C PRO A 66 0.29 -40.73 28.81
N PRO A 67 -0.04 -40.30 27.59
CA PRO A 67 -1.34 -40.40 26.93
C PRO A 67 -1.56 -41.71 26.15
N LEU A 68 -0.71 -42.74 26.30
CA LEU A 68 -0.73 -43.96 25.46
C LEU A 68 -1.62 -45.09 26.00
N ASN A 69 -2.29 -44.87 27.14
CA ASN A 69 -3.15 -45.85 27.79
C ASN A 69 -4.59 -45.33 27.87
N TYR A 70 -5.39 -45.70 26.86
CA TYR A 70 -6.80 -45.40 26.77
C TYR A 70 -7.56 -46.52 26.07
N ASN A 71 -8.85 -46.62 26.38
CA ASN A 71 -9.72 -47.69 25.90
C ASN A 71 -10.10 -47.48 24.41
N GLN A 72 -9.28 -48.01 23.51
CA GLN A 72 -9.41 -47.92 22.05
C GLN A 72 -10.62 -48.70 21.44
N SER A 73 -11.67 -48.99 22.21
CA SER A 73 -12.85 -49.75 21.77
C SER A 73 -13.73 -49.03 20.72
N GLY A 74 -13.42 -47.78 20.34
CA GLY A 74 -14.16 -47.03 19.33
C GLY A 74 -13.81 -47.38 17.87
N PRO A 75 -14.62 -46.94 16.88
CA PRO A 75 -14.26 -47.04 15.46
C PRO A 75 -13.02 -46.18 15.14
N PRO A 76 -12.17 -46.61 14.18
CA PRO A 76 -10.95 -45.89 13.79
C PRO A 76 -11.27 -44.46 13.34
N VAL A 77 -10.45 -43.51 13.76
CA VAL A 77 -10.55 -42.10 13.36
C VAL A 77 -10.13 -41.99 11.89
N PRO A 78 -10.97 -41.42 10.99
CA PRO A 78 -10.56 -41.21 9.60
C PRO A 78 -9.44 -40.18 9.52
N LEU A 79 -8.52 -40.36 8.58
CA LEU A 79 -7.35 -39.48 8.42
C LEU A 79 -7.74 -38.14 7.79
N LEU A 80 -6.97 -37.09 8.06
CA LEU A 80 -7.15 -35.79 7.44
C LEU A 80 -6.61 -35.84 6.00
N CYS A 81 -7.44 -35.47 5.03
CA CYS A 81 -7.00 -35.28 3.65
C CYS A 81 -5.99 -34.13 3.57
N SER A 82 -4.81 -34.42 3.04
CA SER A 82 -3.89 -33.37 2.58
C SER A 82 -4.21 -33.06 1.12
N PRO A 83 -4.24 -31.79 0.70
CA PRO A 83 -4.47 -31.41 -0.69
C PRO A 83 -3.20 -31.52 -1.56
N TYR A 84 -2.02 -31.63 -0.94
CA TYR A 84 -0.72 -31.54 -1.61
C TYR A 84 0.07 -32.83 -1.43
N ARG A 85 0.64 -33.40 -2.49
CA ARG A 85 1.61 -34.50 -2.39
C ARG A 85 2.96 -33.99 -1.86
N ALA A 86 3.90 -34.91 -1.60
CA ALA A 86 5.27 -34.60 -1.19
C ALA A 86 6.10 -33.86 -2.26
N ASP A 87 5.66 -33.85 -3.52
CA ASP A 87 6.20 -33.00 -4.60
C ASP A 87 5.47 -31.65 -4.73
N LEU A 88 4.59 -31.34 -3.78
CA LEU A 88 3.70 -30.17 -3.74
C LEU A 88 2.68 -30.07 -4.89
N SER A 89 2.51 -31.15 -5.67
CA SER A 89 1.42 -31.26 -6.66
C SER A 89 0.08 -31.43 -5.96
N ASP A 90 -0.96 -30.80 -6.51
CA ASP A 90 -2.32 -30.89 -5.98
C ASP A 90 -2.89 -32.30 -6.24
N ARG A 91 -3.62 -32.85 -5.26
CA ARG A 91 -4.29 -34.16 -5.37
C ARG A 91 -5.73 -34.14 -4.85
N PRO A 92 -6.62 -34.99 -5.38
CA PRO A 92 -7.86 -35.32 -4.69
C PRO A 92 -7.59 -36.14 -3.44
N CYS A 93 -8.51 -36.06 -2.46
CA CYS A 93 -8.51 -36.91 -1.28
C CYS A 93 -8.69 -38.39 -1.66
N ALA A 94 -7.96 -39.27 -0.97
CA ALA A 94 -8.11 -40.72 -1.11
C ALA A 94 -9.35 -41.23 -0.36
N ALA A 95 -9.82 -42.44 -0.71
CA ALA A 95 -10.93 -43.07 -0.01
C ALA A 95 -10.58 -43.30 1.47
N GLY A 96 -11.41 -42.78 2.39
CA GLY A 96 -11.17 -42.83 3.83
C GLY A 96 -10.44 -41.62 4.41
N GLU A 97 -9.91 -40.72 3.58
CA GLU A 97 -9.48 -39.39 4.02
C GLU A 97 -10.68 -38.42 4.10
N VAL A 98 -10.67 -37.50 5.06
CA VAL A 98 -11.70 -36.48 5.26
C VAL A 98 -11.14 -35.08 4.94
N PRO A 99 -11.78 -34.28 4.07
CA PRO A 99 -11.37 -32.90 3.82
C PRO A 99 -11.44 -32.04 5.09
N ALA A 100 -10.50 -31.11 5.25
CA ALA A 100 -10.36 -30.28 6.45
C ALA A 100 -11.67 -29.59 6.90
N ALA A 101 -12.49 -29.10 5.96
CA ALA A 101 -13.78 -28.48 6.23
C ALA A 101 -14.80 -29.43 6.91
N PHE A 102 -14.71 -30.74 6.69
CA PHE A 102 -15.61 -31.75 7.25
C PHE A 102 -15.03 -32.51 8.44
N ALA A 103 -13.72 -32.40 8.68
CA ALA A 103 -13.03 -33.05 9.80
C ALA A 103 -13.69 -32.79 11.18
N PRO A 104 -14.19 -31.58 11.52
CA PRO A 104 -14.85 -31.35 12.80
C PRO A 104 -16.14 -32.14 13.00
N GLN A 105 -16.86 -32.44 11.91
CA GLN A 105 -18.09 -33.23 11.97
C GLN A 105 -17.77 -34.73 11.99
N ALA A 106 -16.82 -35.16 11.17
CA ALA A 106 -16.39 -36.55 11.09
C ALA A 106 -15.79 -37.05 12.42
N TRP A 107 -14.86 -36.31 13.02
CA TRP A 107 -14.15 -36.76 14.24
C TRP A 107 -14.98 -36.70 15.52
N ARG A 108 -16.06 -35.91 15.55
CA ARG A 108 -16.89 -35.72 16.75
C ARG A 108 -17.48 -37.04 17.29
N GLY A 109 -17.76 -38.00 16.41
CA GLY A 109 -18.25 -39.34 16.77
C GLY A 109 -17.18 -40.28 17.35
N HIS A 110 -15.90 -39.90 17.31
CA HIS A 110 -14.78 -40.71 17.80
C HIS A 110 -14.20 -40.20 19.13
N VAL A 111 -14.76 -39.11 19.68
CA VAL A 111 -14.32 -38.51 20.94
C VAL A 111 -14.91 -39.29 22.12
N CYS A 112 -14.05 -39.71 23.05
CA CYS A 112 -14.45 -40.34 24.29
C CYS A 112 -14.79 -39.31 25.38
N GLN A 113 -15.71 -39.65 26.27
CA GLN A 113 -15.80 -39.02 27.59
C GLN A 113 -14.63 -39.50 28.46
N VAL A 114 -14.03 -38.61 29.25
CA VAL A 114 -12.86 -38.87 30.10
C VAL A 114 -13.21 -38.97 31.58
N SER A 115 -12.52 -39.85 32.30
CA SER A 115 -12.63 -39.97 33.77
C SER A 115 -11.76 -38.91 34.47
N GLY A 116 -12.16 -37.64 34.41
CA GLY A 116 -11.43 -36.54 35.03
C GLY A 116 -11.92 -35.16 34.58
N ALA A 117 -11.34 -34.11 35.15
CA ALA A 117 -11.57 -32.75 34.65
C ALA A 117 -10.87 -32.57 33.29
N PRO A 118 -11.54 -32.00 32.27
CA PRO A 118 -10.91 -31.74 30.97
C PRO A 118 -9.76 -30.73 31.11
N GLY A 119 -8.65 -31.00 30.42
CA GLY A 119 -7.41 -30.21 30.50
C GLY A 119 -6.37 -30.71 31.52
N GLN A 120 -6.62 -31.85 32.18
CA GLN A 120 -5.61 -32.55 33.00
C GLN A 120 -4.64 -33.36 32.10
N SER A 121 -3.38 -33.54 32.53
CA SER A 121 -2.36 -34.29 31.76
C SER A 121 -2.61 -35.81 31.68
N GLN A 122 -3.61 -36.31 32.40
CA GLN A 122 -3.95 -37.74 32.53
C GLN A 122 -5.41 -37.99 32.13
N GLU A 123 -5.79 -37.52 30.95
CA GLU A 123 -7.09 -37.80 30.33
C GLU A 123 -7.17 -39.25 29.82
N THR A 124 -7.83 -40.13 30.57
CA THR A 124 -8.13 -41.51 30.14
C THR A 124 -9.58 -41.63 29.68
N CYS A 125 -9.81 -42.23 28.51
CA CYS A 125 -11.15 -42.52 27.99
C CYS A 125 -11.93 -43.48 28.89
N ALA A 126 -13.06 -43.00 29.43
CA ALA A 126 -14.02 -43.77 30.20
C ALA A 126 -15.01 -44.55 29.31
N THR A 127 -15.34 -43.99 28.16
CA THR A 127 -16.29 -44.53 27.17
C THR A 127 -15.57 -44.97 25.90
N PRO A 128 -16.18 -45.83 25.05
CA PRO A 128 -15.61 -46.21 23.76
C PRO A 128 -15.35 -44.97 22.89
N GLY A 129 -14.10 -44.82 22.45
CA GLY A 129 -13.65 -43.73 21.58
C GLY A 129 -12.14 -43.86 21.33
N ARG A 130 -11.59 -42.96 20.51
CA ARG A 130 -10.15 -42.97 20.15
C ARG A 130 -9.48 -41.60 20.29
N LEU A 131 -10.25 -40.54 20.50
CA LEU A 131 -9.74 -39.20 20.78
C LEU A 131 -10.20 -38.77 22.17
N THR A 132 -9.27 -38.28 22.99
CA THR A 132 -9.63 -37.48 24.16
C THR A 132 -10.11 -36.08 23.73
N PRO A 133 -10.81 -35.32 24.59
CA PRO A 133 -11.16 -33.94 24.30
C PRO A 133 -9.96 -33.05 23.95
N SER A 134 -8.82 -33.25 24.62
CA SER A 134 -7.56 -32.55 24.31
C SER A 134 -6.99 -32.91 22.93
N MET A 135 -6.91 -34.21 22.60
CA MET A 135 -6.46 -34.66 21.27
C MET A 135 -7.36 -34.16 20.15
N TYR A 136 -8.69 -34.20 20.36
CA TYR A 136 -9.67 -33.66 19.42
C TYR A 136 -9.47 -32.16 19.19
N ALA A 137 -9.27 -31.37 20.25
CA ALA A 137 -9.00 -29.93 20.13
C ALA A 137 -7.70 -29.63 19.36
N GLN A 138 -6.63 -30.41 19.57
CA GLN A 138 -5.37 -30.27 18.83
C GLN A 138 -5.54 -30.66 17.35
N ALA A 139 -6.21 -31.77 17.07
CA ALA A 139 -6.51 -32.20 15.71
C ALA A 139 -7.38 -31.18 14.96
N LEU A 140 -8.39 -30.59 15.63
CA LEU A 140 -9.19 -29.49 15.08
C LEU A 140 -8.36 -28.25 14.76
N ALA A 141 -7.41 -27.87 15.62
CA ALA A 141 -6.55 -26.72 15.37
C ALA A 141 -5.72 -26.92 14.09
N VAL A 142 -5.19 -28.13 13.89
CA VAL A 142 -4.50 -28.53 12.65
C VAL A 142 -5.44 -28.50 11.44
N ALA A 143 -6.63 -29.10 11.54
CA ALA A 143 -7.59 -29.11 10.44
C ALA A 143 -8.02 -27.69 10.04
N ASN A 144 -8.36 -26.83 11.00
CA ASN A 144 -8.73 -25.44 10.73
C ASN A 144 -7.56 -24.63 10.14
N ALA A 145 -6.33 -24.83 10.63
CA ALA A 145 -5.14 -24.22 10.04
C ALA A 145 -4.91 -24.68 8.59
N SER A 146 -5.07 -25.99 8.32
CA SER A 146 -4.94 -26.54 6.97
C SER A 146 -5.99 -25.98 6.00
N ALA A 147 -7.24 -25.82 6.44
CA ALA A 147 -8.30 -25.18 5.65
C ALA A 147 -7.93 -23.72 5.35
N GLY A 148 -7.55 -22.94 6.37
CA GLY A 148 -7.15 -21.54 6.18
C GLY A 148 -5.95 -21.34 5.25
N LEU A 149 -4.94 -22.20 5.33
CA LEU A 149 -3.76 -22.14 4.44
C LEU A 149 -4.11 -22.46 2.98
N VAL A 150 -5.12 -23.29 2.74
CA VAL A 150 -5.60 -23.66 1.40
C VAL A 150 -6.52 -22.59 0.83
N ASP A 151 -7.50 -22.13 1.61
CA ASP A 151 -8.54 -21.20 1.15
C ASP A 151 -7.98 -19.77 0.97
N TYR A 152 -7.11 -19.31 1.87
CA TYR A 152 -6.57 -17.94 1.84
C TYR A 152 -5.19 -17.83 1.20
N GLY A 153 -4.42 -18.92 1.11
CA GLY A 153 -3.04 -18.92 0.60
C GLY A 153 -2.89 -18.25 -0.78
N PRO A 154 -3.66 -18.64 -1.82
CA PRO A 154 -3.59 -18.03 -3.14
C PRO A 154 -3.96 -16.55 -3.16
N ALA A 155 -5.03 -16.16 -2.45
CA ALA A 155 -5.49 -14.77 -2.40
C ALA A 155 -4.48 -13.85 -1.68
N LEU A 156 -3.84 -14.34 -0.62
CA LEU A 156 -2.77 -13.62 0.08
C LEU A 156 -1.52 -13.47 -0.80
N ALA A 157 -1.21 -14.47 -1.63
CA ALA A 157 -0.14 -14.37 -2.63
C ALA A 157 -0.46 -13.30 -3.70
N GLU A 158 -1.66 -13.31 -4.29
CA GLU A 158 -2.05 -12.28 -5.28
C GLU A 158 -2.05 -10.85 -4.72
N LEU A 159 -2.38 -10.68 -3.43
CA LEU A 159 -2.26 -9.39 -2.74
C LEU A 159 -0.80 -8.96 -2.52
N ALA A 160 0.08 -9.90 -2.16
CA ALA A 160 1.48 -9.61 -1.85
C ALA A 160 2.31 -9.22 -3.08
N ASP A 161 2.04 -9.83 -4.24
CA ASP A 161 2.68 -9.51 -5.54
C ASP A 161 2.10 -8.24 -6.19
N CYS A 162 1.15 -7.56 -5.54
CA CYS A 162 0.52 -6.31 -6.00
C CYS A 162 -0.11 -6.32 -7.41
N THR A 163 -0.18 -7.46 -8.11
CA THR A 163 -0.64 -7.54 -9.50
C THR A 163 -2.07 -7.00 -9.68
N PHE A 164 -2.92 -7.21 -8.67
CA PHE A 164 -4.26 -6.61 -8.57
C PHE A 164 -4.22 -5.08 -8.51
N VAL A 165 -3.33 -4.52 -7.68
CA VAL A 165 -3.15 -3.06 -7.55
C VAL A 165 -2.59 -2.48 -8.84
N ARG A 166 -1.62 -3.14 -9.47
CA ARG A 166 -1.05 -2.71 -10.75
C ARG A 166 -2.11 -2.64 -11.86
N ARG A 167 -2.90 -3.72 -12.03
CA ARG A 167 -4.00 -3.77 -13.02
C ARG A 167 -5.07 -2.71 -12.78
N THR A 168 -5.41 -2.41 -11.53
CA THR A 168 -6.42 -1.39 -11.20
C THR A 168 -5.90 0.03 -11.46
N PHE A 169 -4.63 0.32 -11.15
CA PHE A 169 -4.01 1.59 -11.54
C PHE A 169 -3.86 1.74 -13.06
N GLU A 170 -3.49 0.69 -13.79
CA GLU A 170 -3.44 0.70 -15.26
C GLU A 170 -4.81 1.05 -15.87
N ALA A 171 -5.90 0.44 -15.39
CA ALA A 171 -7.25 0.76 -15.84
C ALA A 171 -7.66 2.22 -15.53
N VAL A 172 -7.41 2.69 -14.30
CA VAL A 172 -7.73 4.07 -13.89
C VAL A 172 -6.94 5.11 -14.70
N VAL A 173 -5.67 4.82 -15.03
CA VAL A 173 -4.84 5.67 -15.90
C VAL A 173 -5.38 5.66 -17.33
N ALA A 174 -5.72 4.50 -17.89
CA ALA A 174 -6.25 4.36 -19.24
C ALA A 174 -7.54 5.18 -19.45
N ASP A 175 -8.47 5.12 -18.50
CA ASP A 175 -9.77 5.82 -18.59
C ASP A 175 -9.68 7.30 -18.15
N GLY A 176 -8.92 7.61 -17.09
CA GLY A 176 -8.88 8.93 -16.46
C GLY A 176 -7.96 9.95 -17.17
N CYS A 177 -6.76 9.53 -17.59
CA CYS A 177 -5.79 10.45 -18.21
C CYS A 177 -6.25 11.09 -19.54
N PRO A 178 -6.96 10.42 -20.48
CA PRO A 178 -7.42 11.09 -21.70
C PRO A 178 -8.44 12.20 -21.43
N GLY A 179 -9.27 12.06 -20.37
CA GLY A 179 -10.16 13.12 -19.92
C GLY A 179 -9.38 14.33 -19.38
N LEU A 180 -8.47 14.07 -18.43
CA LEU A 180 -7.67 15.12 -17.79
C LEU A 180 -6.80 15.90 -18.80
N ARG A 181 -6.16 15.21 -19.76
CA ARG A 181 -5.37 15.79 -20.86
C ARG A 181 -6.20 16.68 -21.79
N ARG A 182 -7.49 16.37 -22.03
CA ARG A 182 -8.41 17.22 -22.80
C ARG A 182 -8.89 18.45 -22.04
N HIS A 183 -8.99 18.39 -20.71
CA HIS A 183 -9.37 19.53 -19.88
C HIS A 183 -8.21 20.50 -19.64
N SER A 184 -7.03 19.99 -19.27
CA SER A 184 -5.82 20.82 -19.09
C SER A 184 -5.42 21.53 -20.40
N GLY A 185 -5.54 20.86 -21.55
CA GLY A 185 -5.31 21.47 -22.86
C GLY A 185 -6.25 22.63 -23.19
N ARG A 186 -7.50 22.63 -22.70
CA ARG A 186 -8.43 23.77 -22.85
C ARG A 186 -8.05 24.94 -21.94
N VAL A 187 -7.71 24.67 -20.68
CA VAL A 187 -7.26 25.69 -19.71
C VAL A 187 -5.96 26.36 -20.18
N TYR A 188 -4.99 25.59 -20.67
CA TYR A 188 -3.73 26.12 -21.19
C TYR A 188 -3.93 27.07 -22.38
N ARG A 189 -4.79 26.70 -23.34
CA ARG A 189 -5.13 27.58 -24.48
C ARG A 189 -5.81 28.87 -24.04
N ALA A 190 -6.70 28.81 -23.05
CA ALA A 190 -7.35 30.00 -22.50
C ALA A 190 -6.34 30.93 -21.81
N LEU A 191 -5.45 30.39 -20.98
CA LEU A 191 -4.38 31.16 -20.33
C LEU A 191 -3.42 31.79 -21.35
N ALA A 192 -3.04 31.05 -22.40
CA ALA A 192 -2.21 31.57 -23.49
C ALA A 192 -2.89 32.73 -24.24
N ALA A 193 -4.20 32.61 -24.54
CA ALA A 193 -4.96 33.68 -25.18
C ALA A 193 -5.04 34.94 -24.30
N VAL A 194 -5.26 34.79 -22.99
CA VAL A 194 -5.25 35.91 -22.03
C VAL A 194 -3.88 36.58 -21.98
N ALA A 195 -2.79 35.82 -21.94
CA ALA A 195 -1.43 36.36 -21.92
C ALA A 195 -1.12 37.18 -23.19
N VAL A 196 -1.52 36.69 -24.37
CA VAL A 196 -1.37 37.42 -25.65
C VAL A 196 -2.20 38.72 -25.66
N ALA A 197 -3.43 38.69 -25.15
CA ALA A 197 -4.29 39.87 -25.07
C ALA A 197 -3.70 40.96 -24.14
N VAL A 198 -3.17 40.57 -22.97
CA VAL A 198 -2.48 41.48 -22.05
C VAL A 198 -1.24 42.08 -22.69
N ALA A 199 -0.41 41.27 -23.37
CA ALA A 199 0.77 41.77 -24.08
C ALA A 199 0.41 42.79 -25.17
N ALA A 200 -0.63 42.52 -25.97
CA ALA A 200 -1.13 43.44 -27.00
C ALA A 200 -1.63 44.76 -26.39
N ALA A 201 -2.37 44.72 -25.27
CA ALA A 201 -2.83 45.90 -24.56
C ALA A 201 -1.66 46.77 -24.03
N VAL A 202 -0.62 46.15 -23.49
CA VAL A 202 0.61 46.85 -23.05
C VAL A 202 1.33 47.51 -24.23
N VAL A 203 1.46 46.83 -25.37
CA VAL A 203 2.07 47.42 -26.58
C VAL A 203 1.25 48.62 -27.08
N ALA A 204 -0.07 48.49 -27.17
CA ALA A 204 -0.96 49.58 -27.57
C ALA A 204 -0.85 50.80 -26.62
N TRP A 205 -0.77 50.56 -25.31
CA TRP A 205 -0.54 51.60 -24.30
C TRP A 205 0.81 52.31 -24.48
N VAL A 206 1.89 51.57 -24.74
CA VAL A 206 3.22 52.15 -25.01
C VAL A 206 3.21 53.00 -26.29
N VAL A 207 2.54 52.55 -27.35
CA VAL A 207 2.38 53.33 -28.59
C VAL A 207 1.58 54.61 -28.33
N HIS A 208 0.41 54.50 -27.70
CA HIS A 208 -0.46 55.65 -27.40
C HIS A 208 0.25 56.70 -26.51
N THR A 209 0.95 56.27 -25.47
CA THR A 209 1.68 57.19 -24.57
C THR A 209 2.87 57.85 -25.28
N ARG A 210 3.57 57.15 -26.18
CA ARG A 210 4.62 57.73 -27.04
C ARG A 210 4.05 58.75 -28.03
N GLU A 211 2.95 58.44 -28.70
CA GLU A 211 2.31 59.37 -29.63
C GLU A 211 1.78 60.62 -28.89
N ARG A 212 1.16 60.44 -27.72
CA ARG A 212 0.70 61.55 -26.87
C ARG A 212 1.86 62.43 -26.37
N ARG A 213 3.05 61.86 -26.10
CA ARG A 213 4.28 62.64 -25.84
C ARG A 213 4.72 63.43 -27.09
N ARG A 214 4.85 62.78 -28.25
CA ARG A 214 5.21 63.45 -29.51
C ARG A 214 4.24 64.58 -29.89
N ARG A 215 2.93 64.38 -29.73
CA ARG A 215 1.92 65.44 -29.95
C ARG A 215 2.07 66.59 -28.95
N ARG A 216 2.34 66.33 -27.67
CA ARG A 216 2.62 67.37 -26.67
C ARG A 216 3.91 68.15 -26.97
N GLU A 217 4.95 67.47 -27.44
CA GLU A 217 6.21 68.10 -27.87
C GLU A 217 5.97 68.99 -29.10
N ALA A 218 5.31 68.48 -30.14
CA ALA A 218 4.95 69.25 -31.34
C ALA A 218 4.06 70.48 -31.04
N VAL A 219 3.10 70.35 -30.11
CA VAL A 219 2.30 71.50 -29.64
C VAL A 219 3.16 72.49 -28.85
N ARG A 220 4.09 72.02 -28.01
CA ARG A 220 5.02 72.91 -27.28
C ARG A 220 5.92 73.72 -28.23
N PHE A 221 6.36 73.14 -29.35
CA PHE A 221 7.08 73.87 -30.40
C PHE A 221 6.18 74.86 -31.18
N ARG A 222 4.87 74.58 -31.32
CA ARG A 222 3.91 75.54 -31.92
C ARG A 222 3.57 76.74 -31.02
N VAL A 223 3.74 76.62 -29.70
CA VAL A 223 3.32 77.65 -28.71
C VAL A 223 4.50 78.49 -28.18
N SER A 224 5.73 78.23 -28.62
CA SER A 224 6.92 78.95 -28.11
C SER A 224 7.95 79.27 -29.20
N PRO A 225 7.86 80.45 -29.85
CA PRO A 225 8.91 80.94 -30.75
C PRO A 225 10.18 81.43 -30.03
N TYR A 226 10.14 81.71 -28.72
CA TYR A 226 11.27 82.24 -27.97
C TYR A 226 11.41 81.64 -26.56
N ARG A 227 12.41 80.76 -26.39
CA ARG A 227 13.07 80.55 -25.10
C ARG A 227 14.55 80.26 -25.34
N LEU A 228 15.37 81.29 -25.19
CA LEU A 228 16.83 81.22 -25.30
C LEU A 228 17.43 80.34 -24.18
N PRO A 229 18.55 79.65 -24.42
CA PRO A 229 19.36 79.09 -23.36
C PRO A 229 20.14 80.22 -22.67
N ILE A 230 20.08 80.29 -21.33
CA ILE A 230 20.97 81.13 -20.54
C ILE A 230 21.97 80.20 -19.84
N GLU A 231 23.24 80.32 -20.25
CA GLU A 231 24.37 79.82 -19.46
C GLU A 231 24.61 80.77 -18.29
N ASP A 232 24.39 80.28 -17.07
CA ASP A 232 24.87 80.95 -15.85
C ASP A 232 26.08 80.20 -15.29
N LYS A 233 27.28 80.65 -15.70
CA LYS A 233 28.51 80.40 -14.96
C LYS A 233 29.19 81.72 -14.61
N SER A 234 29.49 81.86 -13.31
CA SER A 234 30.48 82.75 -12.71
C SER A 234 30.33 84.28 -12.85
N LEU A 235 29.50 84.85 -11.96
CA LEU A 235 29.76 86.06 -11.15
C LEU A 235 29.01 85.86 -9.80
N LEU A 236 29.40 86.36 -8.62
CA LEU A 236 30.62 87.02 -8.14
C LEU A 236 30.78 86.79 -6.60
N LYS A 237 32.04 86.67 -6.14
CA LYS A 237 32.60 86.93 -4.78
C LYS A 237 31.82 86.59 -3.46
N SER A 238 32.55 85.91 -2.56
CA SER A 238 32.31 85.77 -1.10
C SER A 238 32.55 87.10 -0.32
N PRO A 239 32.35 87.27 1.03
CA PRO A 239 32.49 86.26 2.11
C PRO A 239 31.62 86.35 3.41
N ARG A 240 31.71 85.27 4.24
CA ARG A 240 31.60 85.16 5.73
C ARG A 240 30.29 85.51 6.51
N ARG A 241 29.66 84.44 7.07
CA ARG A 241 29.41 84.08 8.53
C ARG A 241 28.97 85.16 9.56
N PRO A 242 28.40 84.80 10.75
CA PRO A 242 27.66 83.58 11.20
C PRO A 242 26.43 83.86 12.13
N TYR A 243 25.96 82.82 12.87
CA TYR A 243 25.16 82.74 14.14
C TYR A 243 23.78 82.05 13.96
N ARG A 244 23.53 80.78 14.36
CA ARG A 244 23.49 80.11 15.69
C ARG A 244 22.24 80.45 16.54
N ARG A 245 21.27 79.53 16.60
CA ARG A 245 20.56 79.10 17.83
C ARG A 245 19.98 77.69 17.61
N ALA A 246 19.77 76.95 18.70
CA ALA A 246 19.45 75.52 18.73
C ALA A 246 18.03 75.27 19.28
N GLU A 247 17.74 74.00 19.61
CA GLU A 247 16.57 73.48 20.36
C GLU A 247 15.25 73.30 19.56
N SER A 248 14.41 72.28 19.82
CA SER A 248 14.62 70.96 20.47
C SER A 248 13.41 70.04 20.22
N GLY A 249 13.58 68.72 20.34
CA GLY A 249 12.51 67.69 20.37
C GLY A 249 11.92 67.28 19.00
N GLY A 250 11.46 66.05 18.78
CA GLY A 250 11.43 64.87 19.66
C GLY A 250 10.33 63.87 19.23
N LEU A 251 10.48 62.58 19.60
CA LEU A 251 9.54 61.44 19.39
C LEU A 251 9.49 60.91 17.92
N ILE A 252 9.98 59.69 17.60
CA ILE A 252 9.58 58.31 18.00
C ILE A 252 8.36 57.78 17.22
N GLY A 253 8.57 56.68 16.49
CA GLY A 253 7.51 55.88 15.84
C GLY A 253 8.07 54.63 15.16
N LYS A 254 8.07 53.48 15.86
CA LYS A 254 8.45 52.16 15.30
C LYS A 254 7.24 51.46 14.66
N GLY A 255 7.50 50.67 13.63
CA GLY A 255 6.59 49.65 13.07
C GLY A 255 7.07 49.25 11.66
N GLY A 256 7.32 47.98 11.31
CA GLY A 256 7.19 46.75 12.08
C GLY A 256 6.14 45.81 11.47
N TRP A 257 6.48 45.19 10.34
CA TRP A 257 6.04 43.90 9.81
C TRP A 257 7.15 43.39 8.89
#